data_AF-A0A9W8WCM1-F1
#
_entry.id   AF-A0A9W8WCM1-F1
#
_cell.length_a   1.000
_cell.length_b   1.000
_cell.length_c   1.000
_cell.angle_alpha   90.00
_cell.angle_beta   90.00
_cell.angle_gamma   90.00
#
_symmetry.space_group_name_H-M   'P 1'
#
loop_
_entity.id
_entity.type
_entity.pdbx_description
1 polymer ?
#
loop_
_entity_poly.entity_id
_entity_poly.type
_entity_poly.pdbx_seq_one_letter_code
_entity_poly.pdbx_strand_id
1 'polypeptide(L)'
;MDYIQGVPLSALLFKMTEKWGHTREGGRLPALTRVHDQLADVFIQLRSLEFSEIGALGMPTPASPESPESPDITIRHRPLPVEVALQEVEHLNPSAIFPEKTTFKTGHEYIQALIKLGRNRLFKTKNLGVDSREAASEVIYAFHEFYVTQSRRWVRTLCPPDTDKGPFVLMHGDMTIHGSNLLWDEKLNLVAVIDWEWCHTVPVSCFIPPAWLTGFFPSPIRQMCHFEIFHGAQIMGLCESIADRSKALLPQSPLAEEWNRPHREPFLMVVLLMLYPETVDDIFWDFMMYKLFYPPQSKWVGERMEKLLEGADVQGFLDRKMADQEEYDKAYKAYVEEHGESLHCRCWNCQREEQNFNILQELPRLSPPSSSG
;
A
#
# COMPACT_ATOMS: atom_id res chain seq x y z
N MET A 1 2.63 8.44 27.11
CA MET A 1 1.24 8.20 26.66
C MET A 1 0.57 7.32 27.68
N ASP A 2 -0.70 7.58 27.94
CA ASP A 2 -1.51 6.71 28.80
C ASP A 2 -1.81 5.41 28.07
N TYR A 3 -1.91 4.31 28.83
CA TYR A 3 -2.28 3.02 28.27
C TYR A 3 -3.73 3.05 27.78
N ILE A 4 -3.95 2.64 26.53
CA ILE A 4 -5.28 2.52 25.93
C ILE A 4 -5.63 1.03 25.83
N GLN A 5 -6.68 0.61 26.52
CA GLN A 5 -7.17 -0.77 26.47
C GLN A 5 -7.91 -1.01 25.14
N GLY A 6 -7.30 -1.78 24.24
CA GLY A 6 -7.90 -2.23 22.99
C GLY A 6 -7.00 -3.21 22.25
N VAL A 7 -7.56 -3.90 21.25
CA VAL A 7 -6.82 -4.86 20.41
C VAL A 7 -7.05 -4.59 18.93
N PRO A 8 -6.10 -4.92 18.04
CA PRO A 8 -6.33 -4.82 16.61
C PRO A 8 -7.41 -5.80 16.13
N LEU A 9 -8.06 -5.49 15.01
CA LEU A 9 -9.08 -6.39 14.41
C LEU A 9 -8.53 -7.79 14.07
N SER A 10 -7.22 -7.91 13.81
CA SER A 10 -6.56 -9.21 13.61
C SER A 10 -6.71 -10.12 14.82
N ALA A 11 -6.62 -9.58 16.04
CA ALA A 11 -6.82 -10.34 17.28
C ALA A 11 -8.29 -10.76 17.47
N LEU A 12 -9.23 -10.06 16.83
CA LEU A 12 -10.65 -10.40 16.82
C LEU A 12 -11.06 -11.34 15.67
N LEU A 13 -10.08 -11.85 14.91
CA LEU A 13 -10.22 -12.74 13.77
C LEU A 13 -10.98 -12.10 12.60
N PHE A 14 -10.72 -10.82 12.31
CA PHE A 14 -11.29 -10.13 11.16
C PHE A 14 -10.82 -10.74 9.82
N LYS A 15 -11.77 -11.31 9.08
CA LYS A 15 -11.61 -11.95 7.76
C LYS A 15 -12.97 -11.98 7.07
N MET A 16 -13.04 -12.06 5.74
CA MET A 16 -14.29 -12.08 4.91
C MET A 16 -15.31 -13.21 5.17
N THR A 17 -15.29 -13.88 6.32
CA THR A 17 -16.18 -15.01 6.63
C THR A 17 -16.91 -14.80 7.95
N GLU A 18 -17.93 -15.63 8.19
CA GLU A 18 -18.64 -15.68 9.46
C GLU A 18 -19.25 -14.32 9.83
N LYS A 19 -18.98 -13.80 11.03
CA LYS A 19 -19.59 -12.56 11.56
C LYS A 19 -19.21 -11.29 10.77
N TRP A 20 -18.18 -11.35 9.93
CA TRP A 20 -17.65 -10.22 9.16
C TRP A 20 -18.07 -10.23 7.69
N GLY A 21 -18.94 -11.17 7.30
CA GLY A 21 -19.38 -11.33 5.92
C GLY A 21 -20.62 -10.49 5.55
N HIS A 22 -21.24 -10.91 4.46
CA HIS A 22 -22.52 -10.38 3.98
C HIS A 22 -23.65 -11.40 4.21
N THR A 23 -24.86 -10.89 4.36
CA THR A 23 -26.11 -11.65 4.33
C THR A 23 -26.34 -12.24 2.94
N ARG A 24 -27.26 -13.21 2.84
CA ARG A 24 -27.67 -13.79 1.55
C ARG A 24 -28.28 -12.77 0.59
N GLU A 25 -28.83 -11.69 1.12
CA GLU A 25 -29.44 -10.59 0.37
C GLU A 25 -28.42 -9.51 -0.04
N GLY A 26 -27.14 -9.71 0.26
CA GLY A 26 -26.06 -8.80 -0.10
C GLY A 26 -25.80 -7.68 0.91
N GLY A 27 -26.63 -7.52 1.96
CA GLY A 27 -26.38 -6.56 3.04
C GLY A 27 -25.23 -6.98 3.97
N ARG A 28 -24.47 -6.03 4.52
CA ARG A 28 -23.39 -6.31 5.50
C ARG A 28 -23.95 -6.88 6.81
N LEU A 29 -23.23 -7.83 7.42
CA LEU A 29 -23.57 -8.31 8.77
C LEU A 29 -23.29 -7.23 9.84
N PRO A 30 -23.99 -7.27 11.00
CA PRO A 30 -23.92 -6.19 12.00
C PRO A 30 -22.50 -5.83 12.47
N ALA A 31 -21.62 -6.82 12.65
CA ALA A 31 -20.24 -6.57 13.06
C ALA A 31 -19.43 -5.84 11.98
N LEU A 32 -19.62 -6.22 10.71
CA LEU A 32 -18.96 -5.55 9.58
C LEU A 32 -19.47 -4.12 9.40
N THR A 33 -20.79 -3.91 9.45
CA THR A 33 -21.41 -2.57 9.40
C THR A 33 -20.82 -1.67 10.47
N ARG A 34 -20.73 -2.15 11.70
CA ARG A 34 -20.19 -1.39 12.83
C ARG A 34 -18.72 -0.99 12.67
N VAL A 35 -17.90 -1.87 12.09
CA VAL A 35 -16.49 -1.54 11.78
C VAL A 35 -16.44 -0.49 10.68
N HIS A 36 -17.20 -0.67 9.59
CA HIS A 36 -17.23 0.29 8.49
C HIS A 36 -17.76 1.67 8.89
N ASP A 37 -18.77 1.74 9.75
CA ASP A 37 -19.33 3.02 10.23
C ASP A 37 -18.27 3.84 11.00
N GLN A 38 -17.47 3.17 11.83
CA GLN A 38 -16.43 3.85 12.63
C GLN A 38 -15.18 4.16 11.79
N LEU A 39 -14.83 3.31 10.83
CA LEU A 39 -13.82 3.66 9.82
C LEU A 39 -14.26 4.87 9.02
N ALA A 40 -15.53 4.92 8.60
CA ALA A 40 -16.10 6.06 7.89
C ALA A 40 -15.97 7.34 8.73
N ASP A 41 -16.25 7.29 10.03
CA ASP A 41 -16.06 8.44 10.92
C ASP A 41 -14.60 8.94 10.94
N VAL A 42 -13.62 8.03 11.00
CA VAL A 42 -12.19 8.39 10.96
C VAL A 42 -11.82 9.04 9.62
N PHE A 43 -12.19 8.42 8.50
CA PHE A 43 -11.88 8.94 7.18
C PHE A 43 -12.58 10.28 6.90
N ILE A 44 -13.81 10.47 7.37
CA ILE A 44 -14.52 11.74 7.29
C ILE A 44 -13.80 12.83 8.09
N GLN A 45 -13.36 12.52 9.31
CA GLN A 45 -12.58 13.44 10.14
C GLN A 45 -11.26 13.81 9.48
N LEU A 46 -10.49 12.83 9.01
CA LEU A 46 -9.23 13.06 8.29
C LEU A 46 -9.44 13.91 7.03
N ARG A 47 -10.48 13.63 6.26
CA ARG A 47 -10.81 14.42 5.06
C ARG A 47 -11.11 15.88 5.39
N SER A 48 -11.65 16.17 6.57
CA SER A 48 -11.94 17.56 6.99
C SER A 48 -10.68 18.37 7.34
N LEU A 49 -9.52 17.71 7.52
CA LEU A 49 -8.25 18.34 7.81
C LEU A 49 -7.54 18.73 6.51
N GLU A 50 -7.79 19.95 6.05
CA GLU A 50 -7.22 20.51 4.81
C GLU A 50 -6.01 21.40 5.06
N PHE A 51 -5.00 21.27 4.20
CA PHE A 51 -3.74 22.01 4.25
C PHE A 51 -3.39 22.58 2.88
N SER A 52 -2.60 23.65 2.88
CA SER A 52 -2.15 24.34 1.66
C SER A 52 -0.93 23.70 1.01
N GLU A 53 -0.28 22.75 1.68
CA GLU A 53 0.97 22.11 1.22
C GLU A 53 1.00 20.62 1.57
N ILE A 54 1.82 19.88 0.83
CA ILE A 54 2.13 18.46 1.07
C ILE A 54 3.40 18.38 1.92
N GLY A 55 3.27 17.83 3.12
CA GLY A 55 4.38 17.63 4.05
C GLY A 55 3.95 16.94 5.34
N ALA A 56 4.90 16.76 6.25
CA ALA A 56 4.62 16.20 7.58
C ALA A 56 4.31 17.32 8.59
N LEU A 57 3.46 16.96 9.55
CA LEU A 57 3.06 17.85 10.64
C LEU A 57 4.27 18.18 11.52
N GLY A 58 4.38 19.44 11.93
CA GLY A 58 5.36 19.90 12.89
C GLY A 58 4.69 20.63 14.05
N MET A 59 5.24 20.44 15.24
CA MET A 59 4.80 21.12 16.45
C MET A 59 5.01 22.64 16.34
N PRO A 60 4.24 23.45 17.07
CA PRO A 60 4.53 24.87 17.22
C PRO A 60 5.96 25.07 17.73
N THR A 61 6.74 25.91 17.04
CA THR A 61 8.09 26.31 17.46
C THR A 61 8.03 27.62 18.24
N PRO A 62 8.90 27.84 19.24
CA PRO A 62 8.93 29.10 20.00
C PRO A 62 9.13 30.31 19.07
N ALA A 63 8.48 31.45 19.36
CA ALA A 63 8.73 32.72 18.67
C ALA A 63 10.23 32.99 18.49
N SER A 64 10.61 33.29 17.25
CA SER A 64 11.86 33.99 16.98
C SER A 64 11.53 35.44 16.58
N PRO A 65 12.45 36.40 16.80
CA PRO A 65 12.26 37.79 16.37
C PRO A 65 12.02 37.95 14.85
N GLU A 66 12.37 36.93 14.05
CA GLU A 66 12.37 36.97 12.59
C GLU A 66 11.13 36.29 11.97
N SER A 67 10.31 35.59 12.77
CA SER A 67 9.13 34.88 12.30
C SER A 67 7.99 34.99 13.33
N PRO A 68 6.91 35.75 13.06
CA PRO A 68 5.74 35.75 13.94
C PRO A 68 5.18 34.32 14.02
N GLU A 69 4.85 33.89 15.24
CA GLU A 69 4.44 32.51 15.56
C GLU A 69 3.25 32.02 14.71
N SER A 70 3.22 30.72 14.46
CA SER A 70 1.95 30.01 14.25
C SER A 70 1.73 29.13 15.48
N PRO A 71 0.70 29.41 16.30
CA PRO A 71 0.40 28.66 17.52
C PRO A 71 -0.13 27.23 17.24
N ASP A 72 -0.34 26.89 15.97
CA ASP A 72 -1.02 25.69 15.54
C ASP A 72 -0.06 24.63 15.00
N ILE A 73 -0.49 23.37 15.09
CA ILE A 73 0.12 22.26 14.36
C ILE A 73 -0.08 22.53 12.87
N THR A 74 1.01 22.60 12.12
CA THR A 74 0.98 22.90 10.68
C THR A 74 2.04 22.09 9.95
N ILE A 75 2.08 22.20 8.62
CA ILE A 75 3.07 21.53 7.78
C ILE A 75 4.41 22.25 7.90
N ARG A 76 5.43 21.54 8.37
CA ARG A 76 6.78 22.11 8.60
C ARG A 76 7.90 21.24 8.05
N HIS A 77 7.63 19.97 7.78
CA HIS A 77 8.63 18.98 7.41
C HIS A 77 8.30 18.34 6.07
N ARG A 78 9.28 17.68 5.47
CA ARG A 78 9.05 16.89 4.26
C ARG A 78 8.01 15.80 4.52
N PRO A 79 7.18 15.45 3.52
CA PRO A 79 6.37 14.26 3.66
C PRO A 79 7.29 13.05 3.79
N LEU A 80 6.87 12.08 4.60
CA LEU A 80 7.63 10.86 4.85
C LEU A 80 6.78 9.63 4.51
N PRO A 81 6.56 9.33 3.22
CA PRO A 81 6.12 7.99 2.82
C PRO A 81 7.12 6.96 3.37
N VAL A 82 6.62 5.79 3.78
CA VAL A 82 7.45 4.68 4.33
C VAL A 82 8.65 4.38 3.44
N GLU A 83 8.45 4.41 2.12
CA GLU A 83 9.49 4.20 1.12
C GLU A 83 10.69 5.16 1.26
N VAL A 84 10.48 6.41 1.67
CA VAL A 84 11.59 7.33 1.92
C VAL A 84 12.48 6.79 3.04
N ALA A 85 11.90 6.33 4.15
CA ALA A 85 12.67 5.78 5.26
C ALA A 85 13.35 4.45 4.91
N LEU A 86 12.68 3.56 4.19
CA LEU A 86 13.28 2.31 3.71
C LEU A 86 14.53 2.57 2.86
N GLN A 87 14.44 3.53 1.92
CA GLN A 87 15.57 3.92 1.10
C GLN A 87 16.69 4.63 1.90
N GLU A 88 16.40 5.28 3.03
CA GLU A 88 17.43 5.85 3.91
C GLU A 88 18.22 4.75 4.64
N VAL A 89 17.51 3.75 5.17
CA VAL A 89 18.10 2.56 5.81
C VAL A 89 18.96 1.78 4.82
N GLU A 90 18.51 1.65 3.57
CA GLU A 90 19.24 1.01 2.48
C GLU A 90 20.35 1.89 1.87
N HIS A 91 20.50 3.13 2.34
CA HIS A 91 21.47 4.11 1.85
C HIS A 91 21.33 4.47 0.35
N LEU A 92 20.10 4.49 -0.17
CA LEU A 92 19.80 4.80 -1.58
C LEU A 92 19.70 6.31 -1.88
N ASN A 93 19.98 7.16 -0.90
CA ASN A 93 19.92 8.63 -0.98
C ASN A 93 18.56 9.17 -1.49
N PRO A 94 17.45 8.86 -0.80
CA PRO A 94 16.13 9.40 -1.15
C PRO A 94 16.03 10.91 -0.87
N SER A 95 16.89 11.48 -0.02
CA SER A 95 16.92 12.92 0.28
C SER A 95 17.25 13.80 -0.93
N ALA A 96 17.82 13.25 -2.00
CA ALA A 96 17.94 13.95 -3.29
C ALA A 96 16.59 14.16 -4.00
N ILE A 97 15.57 13.39 -3.63
CA ILE A 97 14.21 13.39 -4.21
C ILE A 97 13.21 14.02 -3.23
N PHE A 98 13.36 13.71 -1.94
CA PHE A 98 12.61 14.27 -0.81
C PHE A 98 13.57 15.00 0.14
N PRO A 99 13.99 16.24 -0.19
CA PRO A 99 14.94 16.98 0.64
C PRO A 99 14.37 17.27 2.02
N GLU A 100 15.23 17.22 3.03
CA GLU A 100 14.85 17.62 4.38
C GLU A 100 14.35 19.07 4.42
N LYS A 101 13.40 19.36 5.32
CA LYS A 101 12.84 20.71 5.54
C LYS A 101 12.20 21.34 4.29
N THR A 102 11.81 20.54 3.30
CA THR A 102 11.08 21.01 2.12
C THR A 102 9.68 20.42 2.07
N THR A 103 8.72 21.20 1.59
CA THR A 103 7.33 20.77 1.34
C THR A 103 7.05 20.85 -0.17
N PHE A 104 6.01 20.16 -0.66
CA PHE A 104 5.56 20.33 -2.03
C PHE A 104 4.35 21.27 -2.08
N LYS A 105 4.32 22.14 -3.10
CA LYS A 105 3.23 23.12 -3.27
C LYS A 105 2.12 22.60 -4.17
N THR A 106 2.42 21.58 -4.99
CA THR A 106 1.44 20.96 -5.88
C THR A 106 1.45 19.44 -5.77
N GLY A 107 0.31 18.82 -6.08
CA GLY A 107 0.22 17.37 -6.22
C GLY A 107 1.14 16.86 -7.33
N HIS A 108 1.28 17.60 -8.43
CA HIS A 108 2.16 17.25 -9.54
C HIS A 108 3.61 17.06 -9.09
N GLU A 109 4.15 18.01 -8.32
CA GLU A 109 5.53 17.92 -7.80
C GLU A 109 5.71 16.68 -6.91
N TYR A 110 4.74 16.43 -6.03
CA TYR A 110 4.75 15.27 -5.12
C TYR A 110 4.68 13.93 -5.87
N ILE A 111 3.75 13.78 -6.82
CA ILE A 111 3.64 12.54 -7.62
C ILE A 111 4.89 12.31 -8.46
N GLN A 112 5.47 13.36 -9.03
CA GLN A 112 6.76 13.25 -9.75
C GLN A 112 7.89 12.81 -8.80
N ALA A 113 7.88 13.27 -7.56
CA ALA A 113 8.83 12.83 -6.53
C ALA A 113 8.64 11.34 -6.20
N LEU A 114 7.39 10.85 -6.02
CA LEU A 114 7.11 9.43 -5.82
C LEU A 114 7.54 8.57 -7.03
N ILE A 115 7.31 9.02 -8.26
CA ILE A 115 7.79 8.34 -9.48
C ILE A 115 9.32 8.22 -9.47
N LYS A 116 10.01 9.30 -9.12
CA LYS A 116 11.48 9.29 -8.99
C LYS A 116 11.92 8.35 -7.87
N LEU A 117 11.20 8.30 -6.76
CA LEU A 117 11.48 7.44 -5.62
C LEU A 117 11.36 5.96 -5.99
N GLY A 118 10.26 5.55 -6.64
CA GLY A 118 10.09 4.18 -7.11
C GLY A 118 11.15 3.76 -8.15
N ARG A 119 11.53 4.67 -9.06
CA ARG A 119 12.68 4.45 -9.95
C ARG A 119 13.98 4.30 -9.17
N ASN A 120 14.21 5.11 -8.14
CA ASN A 120 15.40 5.06 -7.31
C ASN A 120 15.57 3.70 -6.64
N ARG A 121 14.48 3.08 -6.17
CA ARG A 121 14.46 1.70 -5.67
C ARG A 121 14.98 0.73 -6.72
N LEU A 122 14.34 0.65 -7.89
CA LEU A 122 14.77 -0.28 -8.95
C LEU A 122 16.25 -0.09 -9.33
N PHE A 123 16.69 1.16 -9.52
CA PHE A 123 18.04 1.42 -9.98
C PHE A 123 19.09 1.11 -8.90
N LYS A 124 18.84 1.46 -7.63
CA LYS A 124 19.88 1.43 -6.59
C LYS A 124 19.79 0.28 -5.61
N THR A 125 18.65 -0.38 -5.43
CA THR A 125 18.58 -1.57 -4.58
C THR A 125 19.53 -2.63 -5.12
N LYS A 126 20.27 -3.29 -4.22
CA LYS A 126 21.32 -4.24 -4.59
C LYS A 126 20.71 -5.45 -5.31
N ASN A 127 19.77 -6.14 -4.68
CA ASN A 127 19.16 -7.33 -5.24
C ASN A 127 17.67 -7.08 -5.54
N LEU A 128 17.10 -7.78 -6.53
CA LEU A 128 15.68 -7.67 -6.87
C LEU A 128 14.82 -8.66 -6.05
N GLY A 129 15.45 -9.57 -5.29
CA GLY A 129 14.76 -10.60 -4.54
C GLY A 129 14.19 -11.70 -5.44
N VAL A 130 14.79 -11.93 -6.61
CA VAL A 130 14.33 -12.90 -7.62
C VAL A 130 15.40 -13.95 -7.88
N ASP A 131 14.98 -15.16 -8.24
CA ASP A 131 15.84 -16.34 -8.39
C ASP A 131 16.29 -16.62 -9.84
N SER A 132 15.76 -15.88 -10.80
CA SER A 132 15.94 -16.14 -12.23
C SER A 132 15.98 -14.86 -13.05
N ARG A 133 16.62 -14.96 -14.22
CA ARG A 133 16.71 -13.84 -15.17
C ARG A 133 15.33 -13.52 -15.75
N GLU A 134 14.50 -14.54 -15.91
CA GLU A 134 13.13 -14.43 -16.38
C GLU A 134 12.30 -13.59 -15.41
N ALA A 135 12.30 -13.91 -14.11
CA ALA A 135 11.61 -13.13 -13.08
C ALA A 135 12.16 -11.68 -12.99
N ALA A 136 13.48 -11.51 -13.06
CA ALA A 136 14.08 -10.17 -13.11
C ALA A 136 13.61 -9.35 -14.34
N SER A 137 13.43 -10.01 -15.48
CA SER A 137 12.94 -9.39 -16.71
C SER A 137 11.49 -8.94 -16.59
N GLU A 138 10.65 -9.76 -15.95
CA GLU A 138 9.24 -9.42 -15.67
C GLU A 138 9.13 -8.20 -14.76
N VAL A 139 9.89 -8.17 -13.66
CA VAL A 139 9.95 -7.04 -12.73
C VAL A 139 10.40 -5.75 -13.46
N ILE A 140 11.48 -5.81 -14.24
CA ILE A 140 11.99 -4.65 -14.99
C ILE A 140 10.96 -4.15 -15.99
N TYR A 141 10.27 -5.04 -16.70
CA TYR A 141 9.23 -4.67 -17.64
C TYR A 141 8.04 -4.00 -16.94
N ALA A 142 7.55 -4.58 -15.84
CA ALA A 142 6.48 -4.01 -15.02
C ALA A 142 6.82 -2.59 -14.54
N PHE A 143 8.04 -2.42 -14.00
CA PHE A 143 8.56 -1.10 -13.61
C PHE A 143 8.62 -0.13 -14.79
N HIS A 144 9.15 -0.56 -15.94
CA HIS A 144 9.28 0.28 -17.12
C HIS A 144 7.90 0.73 -17.61
N GLU A 145 6.95 -0.19 -17.72
CA GLU A 145 5.59 0.16 -18.14
C GLU A 145 4.94 1.15 -17.18
N PHE A 146 5.03 0.94 -15.86
CA PHE A 146 4.41 1.86 -14.91
C PHE A 146 5.11 3.22 -14.81
N TYR A 147 6.41 3.22 -14.51
CA TYR A 147 7.19 4.42 -14.15
C TYR A 147 7.78 5.16 -15.34
N VAL A 148 7.82 4.55 -16.53
CA VAL A 148 8.31 5.20 -17.76
C VAL A 148 7.14 5.41 -18.71
N THR A 149 6.55 4.33 -19.23
CA THR A 149 5.54 4.40 -20.30
C THR A 149 4.27 5.11 -19.84
N GLN A 150 3.73 4.75 -18.67
CA GLN A 150 2.44 5.25 -18.18
C GLN A 150 2.55 6.44 -17.22
N SER A 151 3.76 6.82 -16.80
CA SER A 151 4.01 7.90 -15.81
C SER A 151 3.22 9.19 -16.08
N ARG A 152 3.25 9.69 -17.32
CA ARG A 152 2.54 10.92 -17.72
C ARG A 152 1.02 10.78 -17.58
N ARG A 153 0.47 9.60 -17.88
CA ARG A 153 -0.95 9.30 -17.71
C ARG A 153 -1.31 9.36 -16.23
N TRP A 154 -0.52 8.72 -15.36
CA TRP A 154 -0.75 8.71 -13.92
C TRP A 154 -0.72 10.10 -13.31
N VAL A 155 0.30 10.90 -13.65
CA VAL A 155 0.40 12.29 -13.16
C VAL A 155 -0.82 13.10 -13.56
N ARG A 156 -1.29 13.00 -14.82
CA ARG A 156 -2.48 13.72 -15.29
C ARG A 156 -3.76 13.26 -14.59
N THR A 157 -3.88 11.97 -14.27
CA THR A 157 -5.06 11.40 -13.61
C THR A 157 -5.08 11.69 -12.11
N LEU A 158 -3.94 11.61 -11.43
CA LEU A 158 -3.82 11.89 -9.99
C LEU A 158 -3.86 13.41 -9.71
N CYS A 159 -3.34 14.24 -10.61
CA CYS A 159 -3.20 15.67 -10.40
C CYS A 159 -3.82 16.44 -11.57
N PRO A 160 -5.17 16.45 -11.70
CA PRO A 160 -5.82 17.29 -12.69
C PRO A 160 -5.57 18.77 -12.37
N PRO A 161 -5.45 19.65 -13.39
CA PRO A 161 -5.05 21.05 -13.19
C PRO A 161 -5.90 21.80 -12.15
N ASP A 162 -7.19 21.47 -12.05
CA ASP A 162 -8.14 22.16 -11.16
C ASP A 162 -7.95 21.82 -9.67
N THR A 163 -7.29 20.69 -9.35
CA THR A 163 -7.04 20.25 -7.96
C THR A 163 -5.55 20.11 -7.65
N ASP A 164 -4.67 20.50 -8.57
CA ASP A 164 -3.21 20.33 -8.44
C ASP A 164 -2.64 21.15 -7.27
N LYS A 165 -3.28 22.28 -6.93
CA LYS A 165 -2.87 23.16 -5.82
C LYS A 165 -3.62 22.88 -4.51
N GLY A 166 -4.29 21.74 -4.41
CA GLY A 166 -5.02 21.32 -3.23
C GLY A 166 -6.54 21.44 -3.33
N PRO A 167 -7.26 21.26 -2.21
CA PRO A 167 -6.71 21.08 -0.86
C PRO A 167 -5.90 19.77 -0.72
N PHE A 168 -4.92 19.77 0.18
CA PHE A 168 -4.20 18.56 0.58
C PHE A 168 -4.74 18.07 1.93
N VAL A 169 -4.82 16.75 2.10
CA VAL A 169 -5.54 16.12 3.22
C VAL A 169 -4.59 15.29 4.06
N LEU A 170 -4.78 15.27 5.37
CA LEU A 170 -3.95 14.46 6.25
C LEU A 170 -4.22 12.97 6.03
N MET A 171 -3.16 12.22 5.75
CA MET A 171 -3.16 10.77 5.73
C MET A 171 -2.35 10.24 6.91
N HIS A 172 -2.79 9.13 7.49
CA HIS A 172 -2.05 8.42 8.54
C HIS A 172 -0.71 7.85 8.05
N GLY A 173 -0.57 7.57 6.76
CA GLY A 173 0.59 6.94 6.13
C GLY A 173 0.54 5.40 6.18
N ASP A 174 0.26 4.85 7.36
CA ASP A 174 0.38 3.40 7.60
C ASP A 174 -0.96 2.64 7.59
N MET A 175 -2.06 3.30 7.96
CA MET A 175 -3.40 2.70 8.04
C MET A 175 -3.90 2.12 6.71
N THR A 176 -3.35 2.54 5.57
CA THR A 176 -3.69 1.99 4.26
C THR A 176 -3.33 0.51 4.14
N ILE A 177 -2.23 0.06 4.73
CA ILE A 177 -1.76 -1.33 4.67
C ILE A 177 -1.75 -2.03 6.05
N HIS A 178 -1.68 -1.28 7.14
CA HIS A 178 -1.64 -1.80 8.52
C HIS A 178 -2.89 -1.42 9.32
N GLY A 179 -3.87 -2.33 9.38
CA GLY A 179 -5.03 -2.18 10.27
C GLY A 179 -4.73 -2.42 11.76
N SER A 180 -3.48 -2.76 12.10
CA SER A 180 -3.02 -2.97 13.49
C SER A 180 -2.99 -1.70 14.32
N ASN A 181 -2.95 -0.54 13.66
CA ASN A 181 -2.90 0.78 14.31
C ASN A 181 -4.30 1.27 14.73
N LEU A 182 -5.32 0.44 14.51
CA LEU A 182 -6.69 0.68 14.96
C LEU A 182 -6.99 -0.26 16.13
N LEU A 183 -7.22 0.30 17.30
CA LEU A 183 -7.52 -0.48 18.51
C LEU A 183 -9.02 -0.52 18.74
N TRP A 184 -9.53 -1.72 19.05
CA TRP A 184 -10.95 -2.00 19.22
C TRP A 184 -11.23 -2.64 20.58
N ASP A 185 -12.39 -2.35 21.16
CA ASP A 185 -12.88 -3.08 22.33
C ASP A 185 -13.65 -4.35 21.95
N GLU A 186 -14.04 -5.15 22.94
CA GLU A 186 -14.80 -6.40 22.75
C GLU A 186 -16.17 -6.20 22.07
N LYS A 187 -16.71 -4.97 22.14
CA LYS A 187 -17.97 -4.57 21.51
C LYS A 187 -17.76 -3.95 20.14
N LEU A 188 -16.56 -4.05 19.56
CA LEU A 188 -16.18 -3.45 18.28
C LEU A 188 -16.34 -1.93 18.26
N ASN A 189 -16.16 -1.24 19.37
CA ASN A 189 -15.91 0.21 19.35
C ASN A 189 -14.44 0.44 18.99
N LEU A 190 -14.18 1.34 18.05
CA LEU A 190 -12.84 1.87 17.81
C LEU A 190 -12.49 2.78 18.99
N VAL A 191 -11.46 2.40 19.74
CA VAL A 191 -11.03 3.13 20.96
C VAL A 191 -9.83 4.03 20.71
N ALA A 192 -8.99 3.72 19.72
CA ALA A 192 -7.87 4.57 19.33
C ALA A 192 -7.36 4.31 17.91
N VAL A 193 -6.77 5.35 17.34
CA VAL A 193 -5.88 5.29 16.17
C VAL A 193 -4.50 5.70 16.67
N ILE A 194 -3.53 4.80 16.59
CA ILE A 194 -2.18 4.98 17.14
C ILE A 194 -1.13 5.02 16.03
N ASP A 195 0.12 5.32 16.39
CA ASP A 195 1.26 5.22 15.49
C ASP A 195 1.23 6.16 14.27
N TRP A 196 1.15 7.46 14.55
CA TRP A 196 1.05 8.52 13.54
C TRP A 196 2.42 8.93 12.95
N GLU A 197 3.48 8.14 13.12
CA GLU A 197 4.84 8.54 12.73
C GLU A 197 4.99 8.77 11.21
N TRP A 198 4.17 8.08 10.40
CA TRP A 198 4.14 8.20 8.94
C TRP A 198 3.13 9.23 8.43
N CYS A 199 2.48 9.98 9.31
CA CYS A 199 1.43 10.90 8.90
C CYS A 199 1.98 12.10 8.12
N HIS A 200 1.34 12.37 6.99
CA HIS A 200 1.67 13.51 6.13
C HIS A 200 0.47 13.86 5.28
N THR A 201 0.47 15.07 4.75
CA THR A 201 -0.59 15.51 3.84
C THR A 201 -0.34 15.00 2.44
N VAL A 202 -1.41 14.65 1.73
CA VAL A 202 -1.38 14.11 0.36
C VAL A 202 -2.45 14.79 -0.50
N PRO A 203 -2.34 14.76 -1.84
CA PRO A 203 -3.46 15.10 -2.71
C PRO A 203 -4.71 14.31 -2.35
N VAL A 204 -5.91 14.89 -2.50
CA VAL A 204 -7.19 14.17 -2.31
C VAL A 204 -7.25 12.90 -3.17
N SER A 205 -6.63 12.92 -4.34
CA SER A 205 -6.45 11.76 -5.21
C SER A 205 -5.62 10.63 -4.59
N CYS A 206 -4.73 10.91 -3.65
CA CYS A 206 -4.00 9.87 -2.93
C CYS A 206 -4.72 9.43 -1.66
N PHE A 207 -5.84 10.03 -1.28
CA PHE A 207 -6.62 9.65 -0.09
C PHE A 207 -7.52 8.44 -0.39
N ILE A 208 -6.93 7.26 -0.22
CA ILE A 208 -7.47 5.97 -0.65
C ILE A 208 -7.97 5.09 0.51
N PRO A 209 -8.94 4.17 0.26
CA PRO A 209 -9.39 3.20 1.25
C PRO A 209 -8.29 2.17 1.59
N PRO A 210 -8.40 1.47 2.74
CA PRO A 210 -7.41 0.48 3.14
C PRO A 210 -7.36 -0.78 2.25
N ALA A 211 -6.17 -1.34 2.03
CA ALA A 211 -5.97 -2.58 1.29
C ALA A 211 -6.39 -3.83 2.10
N TRP A 212 -6.32 -3.77 3.44
CA TRP A 212 -6.62 -4.90 4.34
C TRP A 212 -8.11 -5.12 4.65
N LEU A 213 -9.04 -4.45 3.97
CA LEU A 213 -10.48 -4.54 4.26
C LEU A 213 -11.06 -5.97 4.15
N THR A 214 -10.36 -6.90 3.49
CA THR A 214 -10.74 -8.31 3.37
C THR A 214 -10.13 -9.21 4.46
N GLY A 215 -9.27 -8.66 5.32
CA GLY A 215 -8.59 -9.39 6.39
C GLY A 215 -7.11 -9.04 6.50
N PHE A 216 -6.47 -9.61 7.51
CA PHE A 216 -5.05 -9.38 7.82
C PHE A 216 -4.18 -10.49 7.21
N PHE A 217 -3.51 -10.16 6.11
CA PHE A 217 -2.62 -11.05 5.40
C PHE A 217 -1.18 -10.51 5.44
N PRO A 218 -0.15 -11.35 5.33
CA PRO A 218 1.24 -10.89 5.27
C PRO A 218 1.50 -9.86 4.17
N SER A 219 0.83 -9.99 3.02
CA SER A 219 0.81 -8.99 1.95
C SER A 219 -0.64 -8.58 1.64
N PRO A 220 -1.14 -7.50 2.25
CA PRO A 220 -2.50 -7.00 2.00
C PRO A 220 -2.71 -6.59 0.54
N ILE A 221 -1.69 -6.05 -0.11
CA ILE A 221 -1.74 -5.60 -1.51
C ILE A 221 -1.91 -6.80 -2.44
N ARG A 222 -1.09 -7.83 -2.30
CA ARG A 222 -1.18 -9.04 -3.13
C ARG A 222 -2.52 -9.75 -2.93
N GLN A 223 -2.97 -9.86 -1.67
CA GLN A 223 -4.29 -10.40 -1.36
C GLN A 223 -5.41 -9.58 -2.04
N MET A 224 -5.34 -8.26 -1.97
CA MET A 224 -6.31 -7.40 -2.64
C MET A 224 -6.32 -7.61 -4.16
N CYS A 225 -5.16 -7.80 -4.80
CA CYS A 225 -5.07 -8.14 -6.22
C CYS A 225 -5.76 -9.48 -6.54
N HIS A 226 -5.51 -10.53 -5.74
CA HIS A 226 -6.09 -11.87 -5.97
C HIS A 226 -7.59 -11.95 -5.65
N PHE A 227 -8.07 -11.10 -4.73
CA PHE A 227 -9.44 -11.09 -4.25
C PHE A 227 -10.14 -9.75 -4.58
N GLU A 228 -9.86 -9.20 -5.76
CA GLU A 228 -10.35 -7.88 -6.23
C GLU A 228 -11.87 -7.71 -6.01
N ILE A 229 -12.68 -8.70 -6.40
CA ILE A 229 -14.14 -8.62 -6.26
C ILE A 229 -14.56 -8.50 -4.78
N PHE A 230 -13.90 -9.24 -3.89
CA PHE A 230 -14.20 -9.20 -2.47
C PHE A 230 -13.74 -7.89 -1.83
N HIS A 231 -12.57 -7.38 -2.24
CA HIS A 231 -12.08 -6.09 -1.78
C HIS A 231 -12.97 -4.94 -2.28
N GLY A 232 -13.37 -4.98 -3.56
CA GLY A 232 -14.34 -4.06 -4.14
C GLY A 232 -15.67 -4.07 -3.40
N ALA A 233 -16.18 -5.24 -3.01
CA ALA A 233 -17.37 -5.33 -2.16
C ALA A 233 -17.20 -4.64 -0.80
N GLN A 234 -16.03 -4.79 -0.17
CA GLN A 234 -15.74 -4.11 1.10
C GLN A 234 -15.59 -2.59 0.93
N ILE A 235 -14.94 -2.12 -0.14
CA ILE A 235 -14.89 -0.69 -0.48
C ILE A 235 -16.30 -0.16 -0.67
N MET A 236 -17.14 -0.82 -1.45
CA MET A 236 -18.53 -0.38 -1.66
C MET A 236 -19.26 -0.25 -0.32
N GLY A 237 -19.09 -1.23 0.58
CA GLY A 237 -19.71 -1.17 1.88
C GLY A 237 -19.16 -0.06 2.79
N LEU A 238 -17.88 0.24 2.70
CA LEU A 238 -17.30 1.39 3.40
C LEU A 238 -17.80 2.71 2.83
N CYS A 239 -17.91 2.83 1.50
CA CYS A 239 -18.48 4.01 0.82
C CYS A 239 -19.95 4.25 1.18
N GLU A 240 -20.76 3.20 1.31
CA GLU A 240 -22.13 3.31 1.82
C GLU A 240 -22.15 3.90 3.24
N SER A 241 -21.27 3.39 4.11
CA SER A 241 -21.13 3.90 5.48
C SER A 241 -20.69 5.36 5.48
N ILE A 242 -19.73 5.75 4.64
CA ILE A 242 -19.31 7.16 4.48
C ILE A 242 -20.48 8.03 4.01
N ALA A 243 -21.27 7.58 3.04
CA ALA A 243 -22.41 8.34 2.54
C ALA A 243 -23.47 8.56 3.64
N ASP A 244 -23.77 7.53 4.43
CA ASP A 244 -24.78 7.63 5.49
C ASP A 244 -24.30 8.45 6.69
N ARG A 245 -23.04 8.24 7.11
CA ARG A 245 -22.41 9.02 8.18
C ARG A 245 -22.22 10.48 7.79
N SER A 246 -21.89 10.77 6.52
CA SER A 246 -21.75 12.15 6.03
C SER A 246 -23.07 12.92 6.02
N LYS A 247 -24.21 12.27 5.73
CA LYS A 247 -25.54 12.91 5.80
C LYS A 247 -25.92 13.37 7.21
N ALA A 248 -25.40 12.69 8.23
CA ALA A 248 -25.65 13.04 9.63
C ALA A 248 -24.81 14.25 10.11
N LEU A 249 -23.85 14.72 9.31
CA LEU A 249 -22.93 15.81 9.64
C LEU A 249 -23.28 17.10 8.87
N LEU A 250 -23.05 18.25 9.51
CA LEU A 250 -23.17 19.58 8.90
C LEU A 250 -21.90 20.41 9.21
N PRO A 251 -21.15 20.89 8.20
CA PRO A 251 -21.33 20.65 6.76
C PRO A 251 -21.09 19.17 6.38
N GLN A 252 -21.69 18.73 5.29
CA GLN A 252 -21.49 17.36 4.79
C GLN A 252 -20.06 17.19 4.27
N SER A 253 -19.45 16.05 4.56
CA SER A 253 -18.12 15.73 4.05
C SER A 253 -18.16 15.49 2.52
N PRO A 254 -17.21 16.05 1.75
CA PRO A 254 -17.11 15.78 0.32
C PRO A 254 -16.65 14.34 0.04
N LEU A 255 -16.18 13.62 1.06
CA LEU A 255 -15.61 12.28 0.93
C LEU A 255 -16.58 11.30 0.26
N ALA A 256 -17.88 11.39 0.57
CA ALA A 256 -18.90 10.52 0.00
C ALA A 256 -18.93 10.65 -1.53
N GLU A 257 -18.85 11.86 -2.07
CA GLU A 257 -18.80 12.08 -3.52
C GLU A 257 -17.44 11.63 -4.08
N GLU A 258 -16.35 12.06 -3.44
CA GLU A 258 -14.99 11.74 -3.87
C GLU A 258 -14.74 10.23 -3.96
N TRP A 259 -15.29 9.45 -3.01
CA TRP A 259 -15.15 8.00 -2.92
C TRP A 259 -16.18 7.20 -3.73
N ASN A 260 -17.31 7.81 -4.10
CA ASN A 260 -18.35 7.16 -4.91
C ASN A 260 -18.15 7.33 -6.43
N ARG A 261 -17.07 7.99 -6.89
CA ARG A 261 -16.80 8.17 -8.33
C ARG A 261 -16.44 6.83 -9.00
N PRO A 262 -17.15 6.39 -10.05
CA PRO A 262 -17.06 5.04 -10.64
C PRO A 262 -15.77 4.72 -11.43
N HIS A 263 -14.78 5.62 -11.45
CA HIS A 263 -13.53 5.47 -12.22
C HIS A 263 -12.31 5.11 -11.36
N ARG A 264 -12.52 4.50 -10.19
CA ARG A 264 -11.45 4.20 -9.21
C ARG A 264 -10.57 3.00 -9.55
N GLU A 265 -10.87 2.23 -10.58
CA GLU A 265 -9.94 1.23 -11.12
C GLU A 265 -9.25 1.79 -12.36
N PRO A 266 -7.90 1.87 -12.42
CA PRO A 266 -6.90 1.25 -11.54
C PRO A 266 -6.32 2.18 -10.45
N PHE A 267 -7.04 3.22 -10.04
CA PHE A 267 -6.48 4.35 -9.28
C PHE A 267 -5.96 4.00 -7.87
N LEU A 268 -6.67 3.15 -7.12
CA LEU A 268 -6.17 2.64 -5.83
C LEU A 268 -4.80 1.96 -6.00
N MET A 269 -4.69 1.10 -7.01
CA MET A 269 -3.46 0.36 -7.32
C MET A 269 -2.34 1.28 -7.78
N VAL A 270 -2.65 2.33 -8.55
CA VAL A 270 -1.67 3.34 -8.96
C VAL A 270 -1.11 4.06 -7.73
N VAL A 271 -1.95 4.48 -6.77
CA VAL A 271 -1.48 5.16 -5.55
C VAL A 271 -0.67 4.20 -4.67
N LEU A 272 -1.13 2.97 -4.48
CA LEU A 272 -0.39 1.96 -3.72
C LEU A 272 0.99 1.70 -4.33
N LEU A 273 1.08 1.56 -5.65
CA LEU A 273 2.35 1.30 -6.31
C LEU A 273 3.31 2.50 -6.23
N MET A 274 2.80 3.73 -6.18
CA MET A 274 3.62 4.93 -5.92
C MET A 274 4.16 4.99 -4.49
N LEU A 275 3.43 4.43 -3.51
CA LEU A 275 3.81 4.41 -2.09
C LEU A 275 4.65 3.18 -1.72
N TYR A 276 4.44 2.07 -2.40
CA TYR A 276 5.03 0.73 -2.16
C TYR A 276 5.60 0.17 -3.47
N PRO A 277 6.68 0.76 -4.02
CA PRO A 277 7.26 0.36 -5.30
C PRO A 277 7.72 -1.11 -5.35
N GLU A 278 7.99 -1.74 -4.21
CA GLU A 278 8.34 -3.16 -4.12
C GLU A 278 7.20 -4.09 -4.58
N THR A 279 5.94 -3.66 -4.51
CA THR A 279 4.80 -4.48 -4.95
C THR A 279 4.47 -4.30 -6.44
N VAL A 280 5.40 -3.76 -7.22
CA VAL A 280 5.18 -3.47 -8.64
C VAL A 280 4.81 -4.70 -9.44
N ASP A 281 5.44 -5.83 -9.14
CA ASP A 281 5.29 -7.08 -9.88
C ASP A 281 3.91 -7.68 -9.61
N ASP A 282 3.56 -7.82 -8.33
CA ASP A 282 2.22 -8.25 -7.88
C ASP A 282 1.11 -7.39 -8.53
N ILE A 283 1.17 -6.07 -8.37
CA ILE A 283 0.11 -5.18 -8.88
C ILE A 283 0.10 -5.17 -10.42
N PHE A 284 1.26 -5.18 -11.06
CA PHE A 284 1.31 -5.09 -12.52
C PHE A 284 0.74 -6.34 -13.17
N TRP A 285 1.23 -7.52 -12.80
CA TRP A 285 0.84 -8.77 -13.44
C TRP A 285 -0.55 -9.24 -13.00
N ASP A 286 -0.87 -9.17 -11.71
CA ASP A 286 -2.16 -9.68 -11.21
C ASP A 286 -3.32 -8.72 -11.48
N PHE A 287 -3.04 -7.43 -11.73
CA PHE A 287 -4.09 -6.42 -11.89
C PHE A 287 -3.92 -5.54 -13.12
N MET A 288 -2.82 -4.79 -13.24
CA MET A 288 -2.71 -3.78 -14.31
C MET A 288 -2.66 -4.38 -15.70
N MET A 289 -2.09 -5.58 -15.86
CA MET A 289 -2.02 -6.28 -17.14
C MET A 289 -3.42 -6.40 -17.75
N TYR A 290 -4.41 -6.82 -16.96
CA TYR A 290 -5.79 -7.01 -17.42
C TYR A 290 -6.54 -5.70 -17.65
N LYS A 291 -6.23 -4.64 -16.90
CA LYS A 291 -6.91 -3.34 -16.99
C LYS A 291 -6.33 -2.42 -18.07
N LEU A 292 -5.01 -2.48 -18.30
CA LEU A 292 -4.31 -1.66 -19.29
C LEU A 292 -4.25 -2.32 -20.66
N PHE A 293 -4.22 -3.65 -20.72
CA PHE A 293 -4.08 -4.40 -21.96
C PHE A 293 -5.30 -5.31 -22.16
N TYR A 294 -6.45 -4.69 -22.45
CA TYR A 294 -7.68 -5.44 -22.72
C TYR A 294 -7.52 -6.32 -23.99
N PRO A 295 -8.05 -7.55 -24.02
CA PRO A 295 -7.95 -8.40 -25.21
C PRO A 295 -8.37 -7.65 -26.49
N PRO A 296 -7.55 -7.67 -27.57
CA PRO A 296 -6.42 -8.57 -27.81
C PRO A 296 -5.04 -8.04 -27.36
N GLN A 297 -4.96 -6.89 -26.70
CA GLN A 297 -3.69 -6.21 -26.37
C GLN A 297 -2.81 -7.01 -25.41
N SER A 298 -3.41 -7.81 -24.52
CA SER A 298 -2.68 -8.70 -23.60
C SER A 298 -1.79 -9.71 -24.32
N LYS A 299 -2.13 -10.12 -25.55
CA LYS A 299 -1.32 -11.04 -26.36
C LYS A 299 0.03 -10.45 -26.76
N TRP A 300 0.13 -9.13 -26.81
CA TRP A 300 1.32 -8.41 -27.23
C TRP A 300 2.22 -8.00 -26.07
N VAL A 301 1.85 -8.30 -24.82
CA VAL A 301 2.65 -7.96 -23.64
C VAL A 301 3.99 -8.70 -23.69
N GLY A 302 3.96 -9.99 -24.04
CA GLY A 302 5.18 -10.79 -24.27
C GLY A 302 6.08 -10.17 -25.34
N GLU A 303 5.54 -9.88 -26.53
CA GLU A 303 6.31 -9.27 -27.62
C GLU A 303 6.86 -7.87 -27.25
N ARG A 304 6.11 -7.07 -26.50
CA ARG A 304 6.57 -5.77 -26.00
C ARG A 304 7.69 -5.92 -24.98
N MET A 305 7.60 -6.92 -24.11
CA MET A 305 8.64 -7.25 -23.15
C MET A 305 9.90 -7.71 -23.88
N GLU A 306 9.79 -8.67 -24.80
CA GLU A 306 10.91 -9.13 -25.63
C GLU A 306 11.59 -7.94 -26.34
N LYS A 307 10.82 -7.07 -26.97
CA LYS A 307 11.34 -5.88 -27.64
C LYS A 307 12.02 -4.88 -26.69
N LEU A 308 11.51 -4.72 -25.46
CA LEU A 308 12.18 -3.88 -24.46
C LEU A 308 13.53 -4.51 -24.07
N LEU A 309 13.54 -5.83 -23.87
CA LEU A 309 14.72 -6.59 -23.48
C LEU A 309 15.77 -6.63 -24.59
N GLU A 310 15.44 -6.47 -25.88
CA GLU A 310 16.44 -6.36 -26.95
C GLU A 310 17.40 -5.16 -26.80
N GLY A 311 17.00 -4.14 -26.03
CA GLY A 311 17.84 -2.96 -25.80
C GLY A 311 19.13 -3.28 -25.04
N ALA A 312 20.28 -2.93 -25.62
CA ALA A 312 21.59 -3.18 -25.00
C ALA A 312 21.73 -2.60 -23.59
N ASP A 313 21.14 -1.42 -23.34
CA ASP A 313 21.13 -0.80 -22.02
C ASP A 313 20.31 -1.61 -20.99
N VAL A 314 19.20 -2.20 -21.44
CA VAL A 314 18.32 -3.03 -20.60
C VAL A 314 19.00 -4.36 -20.28
N GLN A 315 19.60 -5.02 -21.29
CA GLN A 315 20.40 -6.23 -21.06
C GLN A 315 21.56 -5.97 -20.11
N GLY A 316 22.32 -4.89 -20.32
CA GLY A 316 23.41 -4.53 -19.42
C GLY A 316 22.95 -4.16 -18.00
N PHE A 317 21.74 -3.61 -17.85
CA PHE A 317 21.15 -3.39 -16.53
C PHE A 317 20.72 -4.70 -15.86
N LEU A 318 20.08 -5.60 -16.61
CA LEU A 318 19.67 -6.91 -16.14
C LEU A 318 20.87 -7.77 -15.73
N ASP A 319 21.95 -7.77 -16.51
CA ASP A 319 23.20 -8.47 -16.16
C ASP A 319 23.79 -7.97 -14.84
N ARG A 320 23.81 -6.65 -14.63
CA ARG A 320 24.24 -6.08 -13.35
C ARG A 320 23.36 -6.52 -12.20
N LYS A 321 22.03 -6.49 -12.37
CA LYS A 321 21.08 -6.93 -11.32
C LYS A 321 21.21 -8.40 -10.98
N MET A 322 21.46 -9.27 -11.96
CA MET A 322 21.72 -10.68 -11.71
C MET A 322 23.05 -10.88 -10.97
N ALA A 323 24.10 -10.15 -11.33
CA ALA A 323 25.37 -10.21 -10.61
C ALA A 323 25.24 -9.73 -9.15
N ASP A 324 24.52 -8.63 -8.91
CA ASP A 324 24.25 -8.11 -7.57
C ASP A 324 23.43 -9.12 -6.73
N GLN A 325 22.44 -9.80 -7.35
CA GLN A 325 21.66 -10.87 -6.71
C GLN A 325 22.54 -12.06 -6.33
N GLU A 326 23.42 -12.52 -7.23
CA GLU A 326 24.35 -13.61 -6.93
C GLU A 326 25.31 -13.27 -5.79
N GLU A 327 25.80 -12.04 -5.72
CA GLU A 327 26.63 -11.56 -4.62
C GLU A 327 25.86 -11.55 -3.30
N TYR A 328 24.63 -11.03 -3.32
CA TYR A 328 23.75 -11.02 -2.17
C TYR A 328 23.45 -12.45 -1.66
N ASP A 329 23.13 -13.37 -2.56
CA ASP A 329 22.82 -14.76 -2.20
C ASP A 329 24.03 -15.47 -1.57
N LYS A 330 25.26 -15.18 -2.06
CA LYS A 330 26.49 -15.70 -1.45
C LYS A 330 26.70 -15.13 -0.06
N ALA A 331 26.54 -13.82 0.12
CA ALA A 331 26.68 -13.17 1.42
C ALA A 331 25.62 -13.67 2.41
N TYR A 332 24.38 -13.86 1.95
CA TYR A 332 23.29 -14.41 2.76
C TYR A 332 23.57 -15.85 3.17
N LYS A 333 24.02 -16.72 2.26
CA LYS A 333 24.43 -18.09 2.60
C LYS A 333 25.54 -18.12 3.67
N ALA A 334 26.56 -17.29 3.52
CA ALA A 334 27.64 -17.18 4.51
C ALA A 334 27.13 -16.71 5.88
N TYR A 335 26.21 -15.73 5.91
CA TYR A 335 25.57 -15.27 7.14
C TYR A 335 24.81 -16.41 7.84
N VAL A 336 24.01 -17.17 7.09
CA VAL A 336 23.22 -18.30 7.61
C VAL A 336 24.14 -19.40 8.14
N GLU A 337 25.24 -19.71 7.44
CA GLU A 337 26.24 -20.69 7.88
C GLU A 337 26.95 -20.27 9.18
N GLU A 338 27.27 -18.98 9.33
CA GLU A 338 27.94 -18.44 10.51
C GLU A 338 27.01 -18.35 11.74
N HIS A 339 25.76 -17.91 11.52
CA HIS A 339 24.84 -17.58 12.62
C HIS A 339 23.82 -18.69 12.91
N GLY A 340 23.70 -19.71 12.05
CA GLY A 340 22.71 -20.80 12.19
C GLY A 340 21.25 -20.34 12.10
N GLU A 341 21.02 -19.09 11.69
CA GLU A 341 19.69 -18.49 11.57
C GLU A 341 19.38 -18.24 10.10
N SER A 342 18.45 -19.00 9.53
CA SER A 342 17.77 -18.50 8.34
C SER A 342 16.84 -17.36 8.74
N LEU A 343 16.77 -16.30 7.93
CA LEU A 343 15.78 -15.23 8.06
C LEU A 343 14.36 -15.69 7.65
N HIS A 344 14.04 -16.99 7.76
CA HIS A 344 12.64 -17.40 7.64
C HIS A 344 11.83 -16.74 8.75
N CYS A 345 10.70 -16.15 8.34
CA CYS A 345 9.80 -15.44 9.23
C CYS A 345 9.43 -16.33 10.43
N ARG A 346 10.02 -16.06 11.61
CA ARG A 346 9.66 -16.72 12.88
C ARG A 346 8.48 -16.03 13.54
N CYS A 347 7.59 -15.39 12.78
CA CYS A 347 6.39 -14.83 13.38
C CYS A 347 5.50 -15.98 13.88
N TRP A 348 4.72 -15.72 14.93
CA TRP A 348 3.85 -16.72 15.55
C TRP A 348 2.92 -17.41 14.53
N ASN A 349 2.44 -16.66 13.52
CA ASN A 349 1.63 -17.24 12.45
C ASN A 349 2.44 -18.22 11.58
N CYS A 350 3.67 -17.88 11.17
CA CYS A 350 4.49 -18.78 10.36
C CYS A 350 4.88 -20.05 11.13
N GLN A 351 5.23 -19.93 12.41
CA GLN A 351 5.50 -21.09 13.27
C GLN A 351 4.26 -21.96 13.47
N ARG A 352 3.08 -21.33 13.62
CA ARG A 352 1.80 -22.04 13.73
C ARG A 352 1.43 -22.73 12.42
N GLU A 353 1.60 -22.08 11.27
CA GLU A 353 1.34 -22.70 9.97
C GLU A 353 2.34 -23.81 9.65
N GLU A 354 3.60 -23.68 10.06
CA GLU A 354 4.60 -24.75 9.97
C GLU A 354 4.21 -25.95 10.86
N GLN A 355 3.75 -25.71 12.10
CA GLN A 355 3.18 -26.76 12.95
C GLN A 355 1.95 -27.41 12.32
N ASN A 356 1.02 -26.62 11.77
CA ASN A 356 -0.16 -27.13 11.06
C ASN A 356 0.26 -27.99 9.87
N PHE A 357 1.25 -27.55 9.10
CA PHE A 357 1.78 -28.28 7.95
C PHE A 357 2.43 -29.60 8.36
N ASN A 358 3.22 -29.60 9.44
CA ASN A 358 3.81 -30.81 9.99
C ASN A 358 2.73 -31.80 10.47
N ILE A 359 1.68 -31.31 11.14
CA ILE A 359 0.52 -32.12 11.52
C ILE A 359 -0.16 -32.72 10.28
N LEU A 360 -0.33 -31.94 9.21
CA LEU A 360 -0.92 -32.42 7.96
C LEU A 360 -0.06 -33.51 7.29
N GLN A 361 1.26 -33.46 7.44
CA GLN A 361 2.17 -34.51 6.93
C GLN A 361 2.05 -35.82 7.71
N GLU A 362 1.69 -35.75 9.00
CA GLU A 362 1.46 -36.92 9.85
C GLU A 362 0.07 -37.56 9.65
N LEU A 363 -0.86 -36.86 8.99
CA LEU A 363 -2.15 -37.44 8.68
C LEU A 363 -1.99 -38.62 7.71
N PRO A 364 -2.71 -39.74 7.94
CA PRO A 364 -2.69 -40.86 7.02
C PRO A 364 -3.14 -40.38 5.64
N ARG A 365 -2.25 -40.47 4.64
CA ARG A 365 -2.65 -40.24 3.25
C ARG A 365 -3.74 -41.25 2.93
N LEU A 366 -4.96 -40.75 2.68
CA LEU A 366 -6.05 -41.58 2.18
C LEU A 366 -5.55 -42.23 0.89
N SER A 367 -5.24 -43.52 0.98
CA SER A 367 -4.92 -44.30 -0.21
C SER A 367 -6.17 -44.28 -1.09
N PRO A 368 -6.05 -44.07 -2.40
CA PRO A 368 -7.21 -44.20 -3.27
C PRO A 368 -7.83 -45.59 -3.06
N PRO A 369 -9.17 -45.70 -3.09
CA PRO A 369 -9.83 -46.98 -2.89
C PRO A 369 -9.22 -48.01 -3.84
N SER A 370 -8.81 -49.14 -3.28
CA SER A 370 -8.29 -50.27 -4.04
C SER A 370 -9.27 -50.57 -5.17
N SER A 371 -8.81 -50.46 -6.41
CA SER A 371 -9.53 -50.94 -7.58
C SER A 371 -9.60 -52.47 -7.49
N SER A 372 -10.57 -52.97 -6.73
CA SER A 372 -11.01 -54.36 -6.80
C SER A 372 -11.79 -54.52 -8.10
N GLY A 373 -11.30 -55.41 -8.95
CA GLY A 373 -11.83 -55.73 -10.27
C GLY A 373 -13.14 -56.50 -10.29
#